data_AF-A0A367ARI7-F1
#
_entry.id   AF-A0A367ARI7-F1
#
_cell.length_a   1.000
_cell.length_b   1.000
_cell.length_c   1.000
_cell.angle_alpha   90.00
_cell.angle_beta   90.00
_cell.angle_gamma   90.00
#
_symmetry.space_group_name_H-M   'P 1'
#
loop_
_entity.id
_entity.type
_entity.pdbx_description
1 polymer ?
#
loop_
_entity_poly.entity_id
_entity_poly.type
_entity_poly.pdbx_seq_one_letter_code
_entity_poly.pdbx_strand_id
1 'polypeptide(L)'
;MLLASAVSVVHALVVAFMLTGALLALRWPGLVRVHAPLAAAVLAVNLAGLDCPLTELELYLRAAAGAPASFPGGWLGHYVFSPVGLDVRSPAVQVGMYTVALGANVVGYALLARRRVRVAR
;
A
#
# COMPACT_ATOMS: atom_id res chain seq x y z
N MET A 1 -5.03 19.53 11.40
CA MET A 1 -4.68 19.56 9.96
C MET A 1 -3.27 19.05 9.67
N LEU A 2 -2.20 19.65 10.21
CA LEU A 2 -0.81 19.20 9.96
C LEU A 2 -0.56 17.70 10.23
N LEU A 3 -1.04 17.17 11.37
CA LEU A 3 -0.92 15.75 11.71
C LEU A 3 -1.64 14.83 10.72
N ALA A 4 -2.85 15.21 10.27
CA ALA A 4 -3.59 14.43 9.28
C ALA A 4 -2.83 14.39 7.94
N SER A 5 -2.27 15.53 7.50
CA SER A 5 -1.41 15.58 6.31
C SER A 5 -0.13 14.75 6.47
N ALA A 6 0.45 14.71 7.67
CA ALA A 6 1.61 13.86 7.93
C ALA A 6 1.24 12.37 7.82
N VAL A 7 0.11 11.95 8.39
CA VAL A 7 -0.39 10.57 8.26
C VAL A 7 -0.69 10.23 6.80
N SER A 8 -1.26 11.15 6.02
CA SER A 8 -1.53 10.92 4.60
C SER A 8 -0.24 10.70 3.80
N VAL A 9 0.82 11.47 4.11
CA VAL A 9 2.14 11.29 3.48
C VAL A 9 2.76 9.96 3.88
N VAL A 10 2.67 9.57 5.17
CA VAL A 10 3.12 8.26 5.63
C VAL A 10 2.36 7.14 4.91
N HIS A 11 1.05 7.28 4.75
CA HIS A 11 0.23 6.33 4.00
C HIS A 11 0.73 6.21 2.55
N ALA A 12 0.96 7.34 1.86
CA ALA A 12 1.50 7.34 0.51
C ALA A 12 2.85 6.61 0.41
N LEU A 13 3.74 6.83 1.39
CA LEU A 13 5.03 6.14 1.47
C LEU A 13 4.86 4.63 1.68
N VAL A 14 3.91 4.20 2.51
CA VAL A 14 3.59 2.79 2.70
C VAL A 14 3.09 2.17 1.39
N VAL A 15 2.19 2.84 0.66
CA VAL A 15 1.70 2.38 -0.64
C VAL A 15 2.84 2.27 -1.66
N ALA A 16 3.69 3.30 -1.77
CA ALA A 16 4.83 3.30 -2.67
C ALA A 16 5.82 2.17 -2.31
N PHE A 17 6.07 1.97 -1.01
CA PHE A 17 6.89 0.87 -0.52
C PHE A 17 6.25 -0.49 -0.80
N MET A 18 4.92 -0.61 -0.75
CA MET A 18 4.24 -1.84 -1.15
C MET A 18 4.43 -2.18 -2.62
N LEU A 19 4.42 -1.19 -3.50
CA LEU A 19 4.60 -1.40 -4.93
C LEU A 19 6.07 -1.68 -5.31
N THR A 20 7.02 -1.06 -4.61
CA THR A 20 8.44 -1.06 -5.02
C THR A 20 9.36 -1.86 -4.10
N GLY A 21 8.93 -2.20 -2.89
CA GLY A 21 9.78 -2.76 -1.83
C GLY A 21 10.43 -4.10 -2.18
N ALA A 22 9.73 -4.95 -2.94
CA ALA A 22 10.29 -6.22 -3.43
C ALA A 22 11.39 -5.99 -4.48
N LEU A 23 11.29 -4.94 -5.30
CA LEU A 23 12.32 -4.56 -6.26
C LEU A 23 13.51 -3.89 -5.56
N LEU A 24 13.26 -3.02 -4.57
CA LEU A 24 14.32 -2.42 -3.74
C LEU A 24 15.11 -3.50 -3.00
N ALA A 25 14.44 -4.56 -2.55
CA ALA A 25 15.09 -5.70 -1.93
C ALA A 25 16.08 -6.44 -2.85
N LEU A 26 16.01 -6.27 -4.18
CA LEU A 26 17.02 -6.80 -5.10
C LEU A 26 18.37 -6.09 -4.97
N ARG A 27 18.35 -4.79 -4.62
CA ARG A 27 19.55 -3.99 -4.38
C ARG A 27 19.99 -4.07 -2.92
N TRP A 28 19.03 -4.12 -1.99
CA TRP A 28 19.25 -4.14 -0.55
C TRP A 28 18.46 -5.30 0.11
N PRO A 29 19.02 -6.52 0.12
CA PRO A 29 18.31 -7.74 0.54
C PRO A 29 17.75 -7.72 1.97
N GLY A 30 18.31 -6.87 2.84
CA GLY A 30 17.84 -6.69 4.20
C GLY A 30 16.41 -6.14 4.30
N LEU A 31 15.94 -5.42 3.27
CA LEU A 31 14.60 -4.83 3.23
C LEU A 31 13.48 -5.86 3.20
N VAL A 32 13.73 -7.10 2.73
CA VAL A 32 12.72 -8.17 2.77
C VAL A 32 12.18 -8.40 4.17
N ARG A 33 13.04 -8.27 5.19
CA ARG A 33 12.64 -8.49 6.59
C ARG A 33 11.61 -7.48 7.08
N VAL A 34 11.54 -6.31 6.47
CA VAL A 34 10.57 -5.25 6.78
C VAL A 34 9.40 -5.29 5.80
N HIS A 35 9.72 -5.43 4.51
CA HIS A 35 8.74 -5.44 3.42
C HIS A 35 7.75 -6.61 3.52
N ALA A 36 8.24 -7.83 3.72
CA ALA A 36 7.40 -9.02 3.77
C ALA A 36 6.32 -8.99 4.89
N PRO A 37 6.66 -8.72 6.16
CA PRO A 37 5.64 -8.67 7.21
C PRO A 37 4.67 -7.50 7.02
N LEU A 38 5.17 -6.33 6.59
CA LEU A 38 4.30 -5.19 6.33
C LEU A 38 3.33 -5.47 5.17
N ALA A 39 3.80 -6.09 4.09
CA ALA A 39 2.96 -6.46 2.96
C ALA A 39 1.91 -7.51 3.33
N ALA A 40 2.30 -8.51 4.15
CA ALA A 40 1.37 -9.50 4.67
C ALA A 40 0.29 -8.87 5.56
N ALA A 41 0.67 -7.94 6.45
CA ALA A 41 -0.29 -7.23 7.30
C ALA A 41 -1.26 -6.37 6.48
N VAL A 42 -0.76 -5.60 5.51
CA VAL A 42 -1.60 -4.78 4.63
C VAL A 42 -2.54 -5.65 3.80
N LEU A 43 -2.05 -6.78 3.26
CA LEU A 43 -2.88 -7.72 2.51
C LEU A 43 -3.95 -8.35 3.40
N ALA A 44 -3.62 -8.75 4.63
CA ALA A 44 -4.58 -9.33 5.57
C ALA A 44 -5.71 -8.36 5.93
N VAL A 45 -5.38 -7.08 6.20
CA VAL A 45 -6.37 -6.03 6.45
C VAL A 45 -7.28 -5.83 5.23
N ASN A 46 -6.72 -5.77 4.02
CA ASN A 46 -7.50 -5.65 2.79
C ASN A 46 -8.42 -6.87 2.55
N LEU A 47 -7.91 -8.08 2.76
CA LEU A 47 -8.69 -9.31 2.59
C LEU A 47 -9.80 -9.45 3.63
N ALA A 48 -9.61 -8.91 4.83
CA ALA A 48 -10.65 -8.83 5.85
C ALA A 48 -11.75 -7.80 5.50
N GLY A 49 -11.62 -7.07 4.40
CA GLY A 49 -12.53 -5.99 4.01
C GLY A 49 -12.48 -4.80 4.97
N LEU A 50 -11.41 -4.69 5.76
CA LEU A 50 -11.20 -3.61 6.71
C LEU A 50 -10.51 -2.44 6.00
N ASP A 51 -10.92 -1.23 6.36
CA ASP A 51 -10.20 -0.03 5.96
C ASP A 51 -8.80 -0.02 6.59
N CYS A 52 -7.84 0.59 5.89
CA CYS A 52 -6.48 0.67 6.38
C CYS A 52 -6.43 1.48 7.69
N PRO A 53 -5.75 1.02 8.75
CA PRO A 53 -5.70 1.75 10.03
C PRO A 53 -5.10 3.16 9.90
N LEU A 54 -4.25 3.38 8.88
CA LEU A 54 -3.73 4.71 8.55
C LEU A 54 -4.83 5.65 8.03
N THR A 55 -5.79 5.13 7.26
CA THR A 55 -6.95 5.90 6.80
C THR A 55 -7.83 6.29 7.99
N GLU A 56 -8.14 5.34 8.88
CA GLU A 56 -8.92 5.61 10.09
C GLU A 56 -8.26 6.67 10.97
N LEU A 57 -6.93 6.56 11.16
CA LEU A 57 -6.17 7.55 11.94
C LEU A 57 -6.21 8.95 11.29
N GLU A 58 -6.10 9.03 9.96
CA GLU A 58 -6.17 10.28 9.22
C GLU A 58 -7.55 10.93 9.34
N LEU A 59 -8.62 10.13 9.20
CA LEU A 59 -10.00 10.58 9.35
C LEU A 59 -10.29 11.05 10.77
N TYR A 60 -9.80 10.34 11.79
CA TYR A 60 -9.89 10.75 13.19
C TYR A 60 -9.22 12.12 13.42
N LEU A 61 -8.00 12.31 12.91
CA LEU A 61 -7.27 13.58 13.04
C LEU A 61 -7.92 14.72 12.26
N ARG A 62 -8.60 14.42 11.14
CA ARG A 62 -9.42 15.40 10.41
C ARG A 62 -10.67 15.79 11.18
N ALA A 63 -11.40 14.81 11.72
CA ALA A 63 -12.60 15.02 12.52
C ALA A 63 -12.28 15.90 13.75
N ALA A 64 -11.21 15.57 14.47
CA ALA A 64 -10.75 16.31 15.64
C ALA A 64 -10.39 17.78 15.34
N ALA A 65 -10.14 18.11 14.07
CA ALA A 65 -9.83 19.45 13.61
C ALA A 65 -10.99 20.09 12.82
N GLY A 66 -12.21 19.55 12.93
CA GLY A 66 -13.44 20.12 12.35
C GLY A 66 -13.60 19.98 10.84
N ALA A 67 -12.80 19.13 10.19
CA ALA A 67 -12.87 18.88 8.76
C ALA A 67 -13.74 17.66 8.42
N PRO A 68 -14.19 17.52 7.16
CA PRO A 68 -14.86 16.30 6.70
C PRO A 68 -14.01 15.07 6.99
N ALA A 69 -14.63 14.06 7.60
CA ALA A 69 -13.98 12.86 8.11
C ALA A 69 -14.48 11.58 7.42
N SER A 70 -14.82 11.67 6.13
CA SER A 70 -15.21 10.52 5.35
C SER A 70 -14.47 10.48 4.01
N PHE A 71 -13.86 9.33 3.72
CA PHE A 71 -13.25 9.03 2.44
C PHE A 71 -13.99 7.86 1.79
N PRO A 72 -14.94 8.12 0.88
CA PRO A 72 -15.57 7.07 0.10
C PRO A 72 -14.50 6.29 -0.68
N GLY A 73 -14.37 4.99 -0.38
CA GLY A 73 -13.32 4.15 -0.99
C GLY A 73 -11.93 4.29 -0.36
N GLY A 74 -11.84 4.84 0.85
CA GLY A 74 -10.60 4.93 1.62
C GLY A 74 -9.57 5.88 1.01
N TRP A 75 -8.31 5.77 1.48
CA TRP A 75 -7.23 6.67 1.05
C TRP A 75 -6.97 6.61 -0.45
N LEU A 76 -6.90 5.40 -1.03
CA LEU A 76 -6.69 5.22 -2.48
C LEU A 76 -7.86 5.77 -3.30
N GLY A 77 -9.10 5.55 -2.85
CA GLY A 77 -10.28 6.15 -3.48
C GLY A 77 -10.21 7.67 -3.52
N HIS A 78 -9.93 8.29 -2.37
CA HIS A 78 -9.90 9.74 -2.26
C HIS A 78 -8.72 10.40 -2.99
N TYR A 79 -7.50 9.87 -2.82
CA TYR A 79 -6.27 10.53 -3.29
C TYR A 79 -5.77 10.06 -4.66
N VAL A 80 -6.09 8.84 -5.08
CA VAL A 80 -5.52 8.25 -6.30
C VAL A 80 -6.57 8.09 -7.38
N PHE A 81 -7.69 7.46 -7.09
CA PHE A 81 -8.67 7.07 -8.11
C PHE A 81 -9.72 8.15 -8.40
N SER A 82 -10.28 8.80 -7.38
CA SER A 82 -11.29 9.84 -7.58
C SER A 82 -10.78 11.04 -8.40
N PRO A 83 -9.53 11.53 -8.25
CA PRO A 83 -9.02 12.65 -9.08
C PRO A 83 -8.89 12.32 -10.57
N VAL A 84 -8.75 11.04 -10.90
CA VAL A 84 -8.68 10.56 -12.29
C VAL A 84 -10.03 10.03 -12.80
N GLY A 85 -11.12 10.24 -12.04
CA GLY A 85 -12.47 9.83 -12.41
C GLY A 85 -12.73 8.32 -12.33
N LEU A 86 -11.92 7.59 -11.56
CA LEU A 86 -12.07 6.15 -11.38
C LEU A 86 -12.72 5.82 -10.03
N ASP A 87 -13.64 4.86 -10.05
CA ASP A 87 -14.21 4.30 -8.82
C ASP A 87 -13.31 3.15 -8.32
N VAL A 88 -12.67 3.33 -7.17
CA VAL A 88 -11.83 2.30 -6.53
C VAL A 88 -12.58 1.01 -6.23
N ARG A 89 -13.91 1.08 -6.05
CA ARG A 89 -14.76 -0.09 -5.80
C ARG A 89 -15.15 -0.81 -7.08
N SER A 90 -14.96 -0.20 -8.25
CA SER A 90 -15.22 -0.85 -9.53
C SER A 90 -14.38 -2.13 -9.67
N PRO A 91 -14.97 -3.26 -10.11
CA PRO A 91 -14.25 -4.51 -10.31
C PRO A 91 -13.00 -4.34 -11.20
N ALA A 92 -13.08 -3.51 -12.24
CA ALA A 92 -11.95 -3.27 -13.14
C ALA A 92 -10.78 -2.60 -12.42
N VAL A 93 -11.06 -1.62 -11.56
CA VAL A 93 -10.03 -0.90 -10.80
C VAL A 93 -9.43 -1.79 -9.72
N GLN A 94 -10.26 -2.57 -9.01
CA GLN A 94 -9.77 -3.53 -8.02
C GLN A 94 -8.86 -4.57 -8.66
N VAL A 95 -9.28 -5.19 -9.77
CA VAL A 95 -8.46 -6.16 -10.50
C VAL A 95 -7.15 -5.52 -10.95
N GLY A 96 -7.18 -4.33 -11.54
CA GLY A 96 -5.98 -3.62 -11.96
C GLY A 96 -5.03 -3.33 -10.79
N MET A 97 -5.56 -2.79 -9.70
CA MET A 97 -4.81 -2.47 -8.49
C MET A 97 -4.15 -3.70 -7.88
N TYR A 98 -4.90 -4.79 -7.66
CA TYR A 98 -4.35 -6.02 -7.11
C TYR A 98 -3.36 -6.68 -8.07
N THR A 99 -3.62 -6.66 -9.37
CA THR A 99 -2.70 -7.23 -10.38
C THR A 99 -1.36 -6.50 -10.37
N VAL A 100 -1.37 -5.16 -10.35
CA VAL A 100 -0.14 -4.36 -10.30
C VAL A 100 0.60 -4.59 -8.99
N ALA A 101 -0.11 -4.52 -7.85
CA ALA A 101 0.50 -4.67 -6.54
C ALA A 101 1.08 -6.08 -6.33
N LEU A 102 0.29 -7.15 -6.55
CA LEU A 102 0.76 -8.52 -6.38
C LEU A 102 1.79 -8.89 -7.45
N GLY A 103 1.56 -8.53 -8.71
CA GLY A 103 2.45 -8.85 -9.82
C GLY A 103 3.86 -8.30 -9.62
N ALA A 104 3.98 -7.02 -9.24
CA ALA A 104 5.28 -6.41 -8.96
C ALA A 104 6.01 -7.12 -7.80
N ASN A 105 5.29 -7.49 -6.75
CA ASN A 105 5.85 -8.19 -5.60
C ASN A 105 6.29 -9.62 -5.92
N VAL A 106 5.46 -10.38 -6.64
CA VAL A 106 5.78 -11.75 -7.07
C VAL A 106 7.04 -11.75 -7.93
N VAL A 107 7.13 -10.85 -8.91
CA VAL A 107 8.33 -10.72 -9.76
C VAL A 107 9.55 -10.35 -8.93
N GLY A 108 9.44 -9.35 -8.04
CA GLY A 108 10.55 -8.92 -7.18
C GLY A 108 11.07 -10.05 -6.28
N TYR A 109 10.19 -10.77 -5.60
CA TYR A 109 10.58 -11.90 -4.75
C TYR A 109 11.12 -13.09 -5.54
N ALA A 110 10.54 -13.41 -6.70
CA ALA A 110 11.05 -14.49 -7.54
C ALA A 110 12.47 -14.20 -8.04
N LEU A 111 12.75 -12.96 -8.46
CA LEU A 111 14.10 -12.53 -8.85
C LEU A 111 15.08 -12.59 -7.67
N LEU A 112 14.64 -12.20 -6.47
CA LEU A 112 15.47 -12.25 -5.28
C LEU A 112 15.81 -13.70 -4.87
N ALA A 113 14.82 -14.60 -4.90
CA ALA A 113 15.01 -16.02 -4.63
C ALA A 113 16.01 -16.64 -5.62
N ARG A 114 15.86 -16.34 -6.93
CA ARG A 114 16.79 -16.77 -7.97
C ARG A 114 18.22 -16.28 -7.73
N ARG A 115 18.39 -15.03 -7.26
CA ARG A 115 19.72 -14.48 -6.91
C ARG A 115 20.35 -15.22 -5.73
N ARG A 116 19.58 -15.49 -4.66
CA ARG A 116 20.08 -16.22 -3.48
C ARG A 116 20.50 -17.65 -3.80
N VAL A 117 19.72 -18.36 -4.63
CA VAL A 117 20.05 -19.72 -5.08
C VAL A 117 21.33 -19.75 -5.94
N ARG A 118 21.57 -18.72 -6.76
CA ARG A 118 22.80 -18.61 -7.57
C ARG A 118 24.05 -18.32 -6.75
N VAL A 119 23.94 -17.58 -5.65
CA VAL A 119 25.08 -17.25 -4.76
C VAL A 119 25.44 -18.42 -3.84
N ALA A 120 24.47 -19.29 -3.52
CA ALA A 120 24.66 -20.47 -2.68
C ALA A 120 25.14 -21.73 -3.42
N ARG A 121 25.23 -21.67 -4.75
CA ARG A 121 25.86 -22.69 -5.60
C ARG A 121 27.26 -22.26 -5.97
#